data_AF-A0A1G9H0P2-F1
#
_entry.id   AF-A0A1G9H0P2-F1
#
_cell.length_a   1.000
_cell.length_b   1.000
_cell.length_c   1.000
_cell.angle_alpha   90.00
_cell.angle_beta   90.00
_cell.angle_gamma   90.00
#
_symmetry.space_group_name_H-M   'P 1'
#
loop_
_entity.id
_entity.type
_entity.pdbx_description
1 polymer ?
#
loop_
_entity_poly.entity_id
_entity_poly.type
_entity_poly.pdbx_seq_one_letter_code
_entity_poly.pdbx_strand_id
1 'polypeptide(L)'
;MERARQLVGEMLVYCFAIVLITGAYLTFFYNPDGGTAPYSGSYTPLHGVEMSGAYESVLRLSMESPSGLLARQTHYRFSTLLVIGAVIWALLGLFRYLPALLGLGLALLSGLAGFGAVDDLLSGTVLGRIPVLVWYVLHLLTSLTMAAVLVISARQEAARRPRTPEFVVLTLALTALVFFWR
;
A
#
# COMPACT_ATOMS: atom_id res chain seq x y z
N MET A 1 22.26 12.81 -9.76
CA MET A 1 21.26 11.73 -9.91
C MET A 1 21.33 10.71 -8.77
N GLU A 2 22.49 10.14 -8.44
CA GLU A 2 22.59 9.07 -7.42
C GLU A 2 22.10 9.46 -6.02
N ARG A 3 22.45 10.65 -5.51
CA ARG A 3 22.00 11.09 -4.17
C ARG A 3 20.49 11.35 -4.12
N ALA A 4 19.90 11.84 -5.20
CA ALA A 4 18.46 12.01 -5.32
C ALA A 4 17.75 10.64 -5.37
N ARG A 5 18.30 9.66 -6.09
CA ARG A 5 17.78 8.28 -6.12
C ARG A 5 17.83 7.64 -4.73
N GLN A 6 18.94 7.82 -4.00
CA GLN A 6 19.07 7.35 -2.62
C GLN A 6 18.02 8.01 -1.72
N LEU A 7 17.83 9.33 -1.83
CA LEU A 7 16.83 10.08 -1.06
C LEU A 7 15.41 9.55 -1.27
N VAL A 8 15.00 9.33 -2.52
CA VAL A 8 13.68 8.77 -2.84
C VAL A 8 13.56 7.34 -2.33
N GLY A 9 14.61 6.52 -2.43
CA GLY A 9 14.63 5.17 -1.88
C GLY A 9 14.40 5.12 -0.37
N GLU A 10 15.01 6.02 0.41
CA GLU A 10 14.77 6.12 1.85
C GLU A 10 13.35 6.61 2.17
N MET A 11 12.84 7.59 1.42
CA MET A 11 11.45 8.04 1.57
C MET A 11 10.46 6.89 1.32
N LEU A 12 10.73 6.03 0.33
CA LEU A 12 9.92 4.83 0.07
C LEU A 12 9.93 3.85 1.24
N VAL A 13 11.07 3.67 1.92
CA VAL A 13 11.15 2.83 3.13
C VAL A 13 10.23 3.39 4.23
N TYR A 14 10.24 4.71 4.44
CA TYR A 14 9.39 5.35 5.46
C TYR A 14 7.90 5.31 5.10
N CYS A 15 7.55 5.60 3.84
CA CYS A 15 6.17 5.45 3.36
C CYS A 15 5.69 4.00 3.52
N PHE A 16 6.52 3.02 3.13
CA PHE A 16 6.17 1.61 3.24
C PHE A 16 6.01 1.17 4.69
N ALA A 17 6.81 1.69 5.63
CA ALA A 17 6.62 1.40 7.05
C ALA A 17 5.23 1.84 7.54
N ILE A 18 4.74 3.00 7.11
CA ILE A 18 3.39 3.48 7.45
C ILE A 18 2.32 2.60 6.80
N VAL A 19 2.49 2.23 5.53
CA VAL A 19 1.60 1.27 4.83
C VAL A 19 1.55 -0.06 5.59
N LEU A 20 2.68 -0.58 6.04
CA LEU A 20 2.77 -1.85 6.76
C LEU A 20 2.08 -1.79 8.12
N ILE A 21 2.32 -0.73 8.90
CA ILE A 21 1.69 -0.54 10.22
C ILE A 21 0.18 -0.39 10.07
N THR A 22 -0.27 0.45 9.15
CA THR A 22 -1.70 0.63 8.89
C THR A 22 -2.32 -0.65 8.34
N GLY A 23 -1.66 -1.34 7.41
CA GLY A 23 -2.14 -2.62 6.85
C GLY A 23 -2.31 -3.69 7.92
N ALA A 24 -1.32 -3.84 8.82
CA ALA A 24 -1.40 -4.75 9.96
C ALA A 24 -2.57 -4.40 10.90
N TYR A 25 -2.86 -3.11 11.09
CA TYR A 25 -4.06 -2.69 11.82
C TYR A 25 -5.35 -3.11 11.10
N LEU A 26 -5.44 -2.86 9.79
CA LEU A 26 -6.63 -3.20 8.99
C LEU A 26 -6.91 -4.71 8.98
N THR A 27 -5.86 -5.54 8.99
CA THR A 27 -6.02 -7.01 9.00
C THR A 27 -6.75 -7.57 10.20
N PHE A 28 -6.81 -6.86 11.34
CA PHE A 28 -7.60 -7.30 12.49
C PHE A 28 -9.11 -7.21 12.28
N PHE A 29 -9.56 -6.42 11.31
CA PHE A 29 -10.98 -6.16 11.04
C PHE A 29 -11.44 -6.70 9.67
N TYR A 30 -10.49 -7.07 8.82
CA TYR A 30 -10.76 -7.52 7.46
C TYR A 30 -11.02 -9.03 7.43
N ASN A 31 -12.05 -9.45 6.68
CA ASN A 31 -12.38 -10.85 6.46
C ASN A 31 -12.27 -11.18 4.95
N PRO A 32 -11.31 -12.02 4.50
CA PRO A 32 -11.14 -12.34 3.07
C PRO A 32 -12.19 -13.34 2.55
N ASP A 33 -13.46 -13.14 2.87
CA ASP A 33 -14.56 -14.00 2.44
C ASP A 33 -15.18 -13.51 1.13
N GLY A 34 -15.20 -14.38 0.12
CA GLY A 34 -15.83 -14.12 -1.19
C GLY A 34 -17.30 -14.54 -1.27
N GLY A 35 -17.86 -15.12 -0.21
CA GLY A 35 -19.28 -15.47 -0.15
C GLY A 35 -20.17 -14.22 -0.17
N THR A 36 -21.27 -14.28 -0.92
CA THR A 36 -22.22 -13.17 -1.06
C THR A 36 -23.38 -13.30 -0.09
N ALA A 37 -23.70 -12.22 0.59
CA ALA A 37 -24.87 -12.10 1.45
C ALA A 37 -25.47 -10.69 1.38
N PRO A 38 -26.76 -10.52 1.70
CA PRO A 38 -27.38 -9.20 1.78
C PRO A 38 -26.81 -8.41 2.96
N TYR A 39 -26.34 -7.20 2.70
CA TYR A 39 -25.76 -6.34 3.73
C TYR A 39 -26.76 -5.93 4.80
N SER A 40 -26.35 -6.05 6.06
CA SER A 40 -27.16 -5.70 7.24
C SER A 40 -26.41 -4.82 8.25
N GLY A 41 -25.30 -4.18 7.86
CA GLY A 41 -24.43 -3.41 8.75
C GLY A 41 -24.94 -1.99 9.04
N SER A 42 -24.11 -1.14 9.64
CA SER A 42 -24.51 0.22 10.06
C SER A 42 -24.82 1.22 8.93
N TYR A 43 -24.39 0.98 7.69
CA TYR A 43 -24.60 1.91 6.58
C TYR A 43 -25.93 1.65 5.85
N THR A 44 -27.02 2.24 6.36
CA THR A 44 -28.41 2.04 5.87
C THR A 44 -28.60 2.11 4.35
N PRO A 45 -27.93 3.01 3.58
CA PRO A 45 -28.13 3.07 2.12
C PRO A 45 -27.79 1.77 1.37
N LEU A 46 -27.01 0.86 1.96
CA LEU A 46 -26.65 -0.42 1.34
C LEU A 46 -27.44 -1.61 1.93
N HIS A 47 -28.41 -1.40 2.82
CA HIS A 47 -29.19 -2.50 3.39
C HIS A 47 -29.86 -3.36 2.32
N GLY A 48 -29.70 -4.68 2.40
CA GLY A 48 -30.26 -5.63 1.46
C GLY A 48 -29.51 -5.76 0.12
N VAL A 49 -28.45 -4.98 -0.10
CA VAL A 49 -27.59 -5.14 -1.28
C VAL A 49 -26.70 -6.35 -1.09
N GLU A 50 -26.72 -7.27 -2.06
CA GLU A 50 -25.82 -8.44 -2.11
C GLU A 50 -24.37 -7.98 -2.29
N MET A 51 -23.48 -8.41 -1.40
CA MET A 51 -22.05 -8.13 -1.48
C MET A 51 -21.22 -9.24 -0.84
N SER A 52 -19.93 -9.28 -1.15
CA SER A 52 -19.02 -10.23 -0.51
C SER A 52 -18.79 -9.89 0.96
N GLY A 53 -18.49 -10.92 1.78
CA GLY A 53 -18.07 -10.74 3.16
C GLY A 53 -16.81 -9.86 3.30
N ALA A 54 -15.95 -9.85 2.28
CA ALA A 54 -14.80 -8.95 2.19
C ALA A 54 -15.22 -7.49 2.09
N TYR A 55 -16.11 -7.15 1.16
CA TYR A 55 -16.61 -5.79 1.04
C TYR A 55 -17.41 -5.36 2.27
N GLU A 56 -18.23 -6.25 2.84
CA GLU A 56 -18.93 -6.00 4.11
C GLU A 56 -17.96 -5.68 5.25
N SER A 57 -16.91 -6.49 5.44
CA SER A 57 -15.92 -6.27 6.52
C SER A 57 -15.24 -4.91 6.39
N VAL A 58 -14.98 -4.47 5.15
CA VAL A 58 -14.40 -3.17 4.83
C VAL A 58 -15.36 -2.03 5.17
N LEU A 59 -16.66 -2.18 4.89
CA LEU A 59 -17.69 -1.20 5.27
C LEU A 59 -17.80 -1.08 6.79
N ARG A 60 -17.88 -2.23 7.50
CA ARG A 60 -17.96 -2.24 8.97
C ARG A 60 -16.74 -1.59 9.61
N LEU A 61 -15.55 -1.96 9.16
CA LEU A 61 -14.30 -1.29 9.57
C LEU A 61 -14.37 0.23 9.35
N SER A 62 -14.91 0.69 8.23
CA SER A 62 -15.01 2.11 7.93
C SER A 62 -16.03 2.87 8.77
N MET A 63 -17.16 2.24 9.10
CA MET A 63 -18.32 2.92 9.68
C MET A 63 -18.46 2.69 11.19
N GLU A 64 -17.94 1.56 11.70
CA GLU A 64 -18.17 1.10 13.09
C GLU A 64 -16.91 1.21 13.95
N SER A 65 -15.71 1.17 13.35
CA SER A 65 -14.46 1.32 14.10
C SER A 65 -14.06 2.80 14.23
N PRO A 66 -13.87 3.33 15.46
CA PRO A 66 -13.56 4.75 15.68
C PRO A 66 -12.34 5.29 14.91
N SER A 67 -11.33 4.45 14.67
CA SER A 67 -10.13 4.79 13.90
C SER A 67 -10.05 4.09 12.54
N GLY A 68 -11.06 3.29 12.18
CA GLY A 68 -11.03 2.45 10.99
C GLY A 68 -10.96 3.26 9.69
N LEU A 69 -11.83 4.26 9.53
CA LEU A 69 -11.80 5.13 8.34
C LEU A 69 -10.46 5.88 8.22
N LEU A 70 -9.94 6.41 9.32
CA LEU A 70 -8.66 7.12 9.33
C LEU A 70 -7.51 6.19 8.93
N ALA A 71 -7.47 4.97 9.47
CA ALA A 71 -6.46 3.98 9.14
C ALA A 71 -6.52 3.60 7.65
N ARG A 72 -7.73 3.37 7.10
CA ARG A 72 -7.91 3.08 5.67
C ARG A 72 -7.47 4.23 4.78
N GLN A 73 -7.86 5.46 5.09
CA GLN A 73 -7.47 6.64 4.31
C GLN A 73 -5.95 6.85 4.37
N THR A 74 -5.35 6.67 5.54
CA THR A 74 -3.88 6.74 5.69
C THR A 74 -3.21 5.66 4.85
N HIS A 75 -3.65 4.41 4.96
CA HIS A 75 -3.10 3.29 4.19
C HIS A 75 -3.18 3.55 2.67
N TYR A 76 -4.34 3.99 2.18
CA TYR A 76 -4.53 4.30 0.76
C TYR A 76 -3.65 5.48 0.29
N ARG A 77 -3.61 6.58 1.05
CA ARG A 77 -2.79 7.76 0.71
C ARG A 77 -1.30 7.39 0.64
N PHE A 78 -0.78 6.68 1.63
CA PHE A 78 0.62 6.26 1.62
C PHE A 78 0.92 5.20 0.56
N SER A 79 -0.03 4.33 0.23
CA SER A 79 0.11 3.40 -0.90
C SER A 79 0.19 4.16 -2.22
N THR A 80 -0.59 5.23 -2.38
CA THR A 80 -0.52 6.11 -3.56
C THR A 80 0.85 6.81 -3.65
N LEU A 81 1.33 7.36 -2.53
CA LEU A 81 2.66 7.97 -2.45
C LEU A 81 3.78 6.96 -2.73
N LEU A 82 3.63 5.71 -2.30
CA LEU A 82 4.57 4.63 -2.59
C LEU A 82 4.65 4.37 -4.09
N VAL A 83 3.52 4.30 -4.79
CA VAL A 83 3.48 4.13 -6.26
C VAL A 83 4.13 5.31 -6.96
N ILE A 84 3.75 6.54 -6.62
CA ILE A 84 4.33 7.77 -7.22
C ILE A 84 5.84 7.83 -6.98
N GLY A 85 6.27 7.58 -5.74
CA GLY A 85 7.68 7.54 -5.38
C GLY A 85 8.45 6.43 -6.11
N ALA A 86 7.85 5.26 -6.32
CA ALA A 86 8.46 4.16 -7.06
C ALA A 86 8.65 4.51 -8.55
N VAL A 87 7.70 5.24 -9.16
CA VAL A 87 7.87 5.78 -10.52
C VAL A 87 9.06 6.72 -10.57
N ILE A 88 9.14 7.69 -9.64
CA ILE A 88 10.26 8.64 -9.57
C ILE A 88 11.58 7.89 -9.34
N TRP A 89 11.58 6.89 -8.47
CA TRP A 89 12.77 6.09 -8.16
C TRP A 89 13.26 5.31 -9.39
N ALA A 90 12.36 4.73 -10.17
CA ALA A 90 12.67 4.05 -11.43
C ALA A 90 13.20 5.02 -12.48
N LEU A 91 12.61 6.22 -12.60
CA LEU A 91 13.06 7.28 -13.50
C LEU A 91 14.46 7.79 -13.15
N LEU A 92 14.76 8.01 -11.86
CA LEU A 92 16.09 8.39 -11.39
C LEU A 92 17.13 7.28 -11.61
N GLY A 93 16.68 6.03 -11.61
CA GLY A 93 17.44 4.86 -12.06
C GLY A 93 17.48 4.68 -13.58
N LEU A 94 16.85 5.58 -14.34
CA LEU A 94 16.71 5.54 -15.81
C LEU A 94 16.24 4.17 -16.31
N PHE A 95 15.36 3.50 -15.55
CA PHE A 95 14.84 2.15 -15.80
C PHE A 95 15.90 1.02 -15.88
N ARG A 96 17.16 1.31 -15.59
CA ARG A 96 18.28 0.34 -15.59
C ARG A 96 18.69 -0.10 -14.19
N TYR A 97 18.19 0.57 -13.15
CA TYR A 97 18.40 0.16 -11.77
C TYR A 97 17.36 -0.87 -11.34
N LEU A 98 17.74 -2.15 -11.37
CA LEU A 98 16.83 -3.29 -11.14
C LEU A 98 15.99 -3.18 -9.86
N PRO A 99 16.52 -2.78 -8.68
CA PRO A 99 15.69 -2.66 -7.48
C PRO A 99 14.57 -1.63 -7.62
N ALA A 100 14.78 -0.54 -8.36
CA ALA A 100 13.72 0.44 -8.60
C ALA A 100 12.67 -0.05 -9.60
N LEU A 101 13.07 -0.82 -10.61
CA LEU A 101 12.12 -1.43 -11.54
C LEU A 101 11.27 -2.51 -10.86
N LEU A 102 11.89 -3.36 -10.03
CA LEU A 102 11.18 -4.34 -9.21
C LEU A 102 10.25 -3.65 -8.22
N GLY A 103 10.72 -2.59 -7.54
CA GLY A 103 9.90 -1.78 -6.65
C GLY A 103 8.68 -1.20 -7.36
N LEU A 104 8.84 -0.64 -8.55
CA LEU A 104 7.72 -0.11 -9.33
C LEU A 104 6.71 -1.21 -9.69
N GLY A 105 7.16 -2.35 -10.21
CA GLY A 105 6.29 -3.47 -10.55
C GLY A 105 5.53 -4.00 -9.32
N LEU A 106 6.21 -4.14 -8.19
CA LEU A 106 5.61 -4.58 -6.93
C LEU A 106 4.61 -3.56 -6.38
N ALA A 107 4.88 -2.25 -6.47
CA ALA A 107 3.95 -1.22 -6.01
C ALA A 107 2.64 -1.24 -6.81
N LEU A 108 2.74 -1.37 -8.14
CA LEU A 108 1.57 -1.46 -9.02
C LEU A 108 0.78 -2.75 -8.77
N LEU A 109 1.47 -3.90 -8.70
CA LEU A 109 0.82 -5.18 -8.49
C LEU A 109 0.17 -5.28 -7.10
N SER A 110 0.84 -4.79 -6.07
CA SER A 110 0.31 -4.73 -4.72
C SER A 110 -0.92 -3.82 -4.64
N GLY A 111 -0.89 -2.65 -5.30
CA GLY A 111 -2.05 -1.76 -5.38
C GLY A 111 -3.25 -2.41 -6.07
N LEU A 112 -3.02 -3.07 -7.21
CA LEU A 112 -4.06 -3.83 -7.91
C LEU A 112 -4.63 -4.95 -7.04
N ALA A 113 -3.76 -5.72 -6.39
CA ALA A 113 -4.18 -6.80 -5.49
C ALA A 113 -4.95 -6.29 -4.28
N GLY A 114 -4.62 -5.08 -3.78
CA GLY A 114 -5.38 -4.41 -2.73
C GLY A 114 -6.82 -4.11 -3.17
N PHE A 115 -7.02 -3.57 -4.37
CA PHE A 115 -8.37 -3.37 -4.92
C PHE A 115 -9.13 -4.69 -5.12
N GLY A 116 -8.45 -5.73 -5.61
CA GLY A 116 -9.06 -7.06 -5.75
C GLY A 116 -9.46 -7.69 -4.42
N ALA A 117 -8.73 -7.41 -3.33
CA ALA A 117 -9.05 -7.91 -2.00
C ALA A 117 -10.26 -7.19 -1.37
N VAL A 118 -10.53 -5.93 -1.75
CA VAL A 118 -11.72 -5.20 -1.28
C VAL A 118 -12.99 -5.67 -1.99
N ASP A 119 -12.86 -6.20 -3.21
CA ASP A 119 -13.96 -6.70 -4.03
C ASP A 119 -15.03 -5.63 -4.35
N ASP A 120 -14.57 -4.39 -4.59
CA ASP A 120 -15.42 -3.26 -4.96
C ASP A 120 -15.21 -2.86 -6.44
N LEU A 121 -14.13 -2.15 -6.74
CA LEU A 121 -13.84 -1.51 -8.03
C LEU A 121 -13.68 -2.52 -9.16
N LEU A 122 -13.16 -3.71 -8.85
CA LEU A 122 -12.94 -4.78 -9.82
C LEU A 122 -14.17 -5.68 -9.98
N SER A 123 -15.19 -5.53 -9.13
CA SER A 123 -16.40 -6.32 -9.18
C SER A 123 -17.11 -6.14 -10.52
N GLY A 124 -17.63 -7.23 -11.09
CA GLY A 124 -18.24 -7.25 -12.42
C GLY A 124 -17.27 -7.24 -13.61
N THR A 125 -15.96 -7.07 -13.39
CA THR A 125 -14.94 -7.18 -14.45
C THR A 125 -14.40 -8.62 -14.58
N VAL A 126 -13.53 -8.88 -15.56
CA VAL A 126 -12.83 -10.17 -15.68
C VAL A 126 -11.94 -10.43 -14.45
N LEU A 127 -11.32 -9.38 -13.89
CA LEU A 127 -10.45 -9.50 -12.71
C LEU A 127 -11.26 -9.78 -11.42
N GLY A 128 -12.49 -9.31 -11.34
CA GLY A 128 -13.39 -9.58 -10.21
C GLY A 128 -13.86 -11.03 -10.12
N ARG A 129 -13.61 -11.86 -11.15
CA ARG A 129 -13.90 -13.31 -11.09
C ARG A 129 -12.83 -14.09 -10.33
N ILE A 130 -11.66 -13.50 -10.06
CA ILE A 130 -10.59 -14.13 -9.30
C ILE A 130 -10.99 -14.12 -7.82
N PRO A 131 -10.86 -15.24 -7.08
CA PRO A 131 -11.27 -15.30 -5.69
C PRO A 131 -10.60 -14.24 -4.82
N VAL A 132 -11.36 -13.62 -3.92
CA VAL A 132 -10.87 -12.60 -2.98
C VAL A 132 -9.64 -13.07 -2.21
N LEU A 133 -9.64 -14.32 -1.74
CA LEU A 133 -8.51 -14.90 -1.02
C LEU A 133 -7.21 -14.89 -1.85
N VAL A 134 -7.30 -15.11 -3.17
CA VAL A 134 -6.13 -15.07 -4.06
C VAL A 134 -5.57 -13.65 -4.13
N TRP A 135 -6.44 -12.65 -4.28
CA TRP A 135 -6.04 -11.24 -4.27
C TRP A 135 -5.40 -10.85 -2.94
N TYR A 136 -6.00 -11.26 -1.82
CA TYR A 136 -5.47 -10.98 -0.49
C TYR A 136 -4.09 -11.60 -0.27
N VAL A 137 -3.91 -12.89 -0.61
CA VAL A 137 -2.60 -13.55 -0.51
C VAL A 137 -1.57 -12.87 -1.42
N LEU A 138 -1.95 -12.52 -2.65
CA LEU A 138 -1.06 -11.80 -3.58
C LEU A 138 -0.64 -10.44 -3.01
N HIS A 139 -1.56 -9.70 -2.40
CA HIS A 139 -1.29 -8.42 -1.75
C HIS A 139 -0.28 -8.57 -0.60
N LEU A 140 -0.42 -9.61 0.23
CA LEU A 140 0.54 -9.90 1.31
C LEU A 140 1.93 -10.30 0.77
N LEU A 141 1.98 -11.20 -0.21
CA LEU A 141 3.24 -11.66 -0.79
C LEU A 141 4.01 -10.54 -1.48
N THR A 142 3.32 -9.70 -2.26
CA THR A 142 3.93 -8.53 -2.91
C THR A 142 4.41 -7.50 -1.88
N SER A 143 3.67 -7.31 -0.78
CA SER A 143 4.08 -6.43 0.32
C SER A 143 5.35 -6.93 1.03
N LEU A 144 5.43 -8.24 1.33
CA LEU A 144 6.63 -8.84 1.91
C LEU A 144 7.84 -8.73 0.97
N THR A 145 7.62 -8.94 -0.33
CA THR A 145 8.68 -8.80 -1.34
C THR A 145 9.13 -7.35 -1.47
N MET A 146 8.19 -6.40 -1.44
CA MET A 146 8.48 -4.96 -1.45
C MET A 146 9.35 -4.57 -0.25
N ALA A 147 9.00 -5.02 0.96
CA ALA A 147 9.81 -4.80 2.16
C ALA A 147 11.26 -5.26 1.94
N ALA A 148 11.46 -6.48 1.43
CA ALA A 148 12.78 -7.02 1.16
C ALA A 148 13.55 -6.17 0.14
N VAL A 149 12.92 -5.80 -0.99
CA VAL A 149 13.54 -4.96 -2.04
C VAL A 149 13.98 -3.62 -1.48
N LEU A 150 13.11 -2.93 -0.74
CA LEU A 150 13.41 -1.62 -0.16
C LEU A 150 14.53 -1.71 0.87
N VAL A 151 14.48 -2.67 1.80
CA VAL A 151 15.51 -2.83 2.85
C VAL A 151 16.86 -3.21 2.24
N ILE A 152 16.89 -4.18 1.32
CA ILE A 152 18.13 -4.62 0.67
C ILE A 152 18.73 -3.46 -0.12
N SER A 153 17.91 -2.77 -0.93
CA SER A 153 18.39 -1.62 -1.70
C SER A 153 18.90 -0.50 -0.80
N ALA A 154 18.19 -0.17 0.28
CA ALA A 154 18.61 0.86 1.22
C ALA A 154 19.94 0.50 1.90
N ARG A 155 20.14 -0.76 2.27
CA ARG A 155 21.41 -1.25 2.84
C ARG A 155 22.56 -1.17 1.83
N GLN A 156 22.34 -1.60 0.60
CA GLN A 156 23.34 -1.53 -0.47
C GLN A 156 23.74 -0.09 -0.77
N GLU A 157 22.76 0.82 -0.84
CA GLU A 157 23.02 2.23 -1.12
C GLU A 157 23.77 2.90 0.04
N ALA A 158 23.42 2.59 1.29
CA ALA A 158 24.13 3.08 2.47
C ALA A 158 25.57 2.55 2.58
N ALA A 159 25.83 1.32 2.12
CA ALA A 159 27.18 0.77 2.07
C ALA A 159 28.07 1.49 1.04
N ARG A 160 27.49 1.92 -0.09
CA ARG A 160 28.21 2.69 -1.13
C ARG A 160 28.35 4.17 -0.77
N ARG A 161 27.31 4.75 -0.18
CA ARG A 161 27.21 6.17 0.19
C ARG A 161 26.56 6.28 1.57
N PRO A 162 27.37 6.33 2.65
CA PRO A 162 26.86 6.41 4.00
C PRO A 162 25.87 7.55 4.21
N ARG A 163 24.90 7.30 5.09
CA ARG A 163 23.91 8.31 5.51
C ARG A 163 24.58 9.27 6.47
N THR A 164 24.40 10.57 6.26
CA THR A 164 24.77 11.59 7.25
C THR A 164 23.53 11.96 8.08
N PRO A 165 23.68 12.49 9.30
CA PRO A 165 22.55 12.90 10.12
C PRO A 165 21.64 13.93 9.41
N GLU A 166 22.23 14.90 8.71
CA GLU A 166 21.49 15.93 7.97
C GLU A 166 20.68 15.32 6.84
N PHE A 167 21.24 14.30 6.17
CA PHE A 167 20.53 13.58 5.13
C PHE A 167 19.32 12.84 5.68
N VAL A 168 19.46 12.17 6.82
CA VAL A 168 18.35 11.45 7.48
C VAL A 168 17.25 12.43 7.91
N VAL A 169 17.64 13.54 8.55
CA VAL A 169 16.70 14.60 8.95
C VAL A 169 15.98 15.18 7.74
N LEU A 170 16.69 15.45 6.65
CA LEU A 170 16.09 15.94 5.41
C LEU A 170 15.08 14.93 4.83
N THR A 171 15.43 13.65 4.75
CA THR A 171 14.50 12.62 4.25
C THR A 171 13.24 12.50 5.12
N LEU A 172 13.39 12.53 6.44
CA LEU A 172 12.25 12.50 7.36
C LEU A 172 11.38 13.75 7.23
N ALA A 173 12.00 14.93 7.16
CA ALA A 173 11.30 16.20 6.98
C ALA A 173 10.52 16.24 5.64
N LEU A 174 11.12 15.78 4.55
CA LEU A 174 10.45 15.68 3.25
C LEU A 174 9.29 14.68 3.28
N THR A 175 9.48 13.52 3.92
CA THR A 175 8.41 12.52 4.09
C THR A 175 7.24 13.11 4.90
N ALA A 176 7.55 13.83 5.99
CA ALA A 176 6.55 14.50 6.83
C ALA A 176 5.84 15.64 6.08
N LEU A 177 6.57 16.40 5.26
CA LEU A 177 5.99 17.51 4.49
C LEU A 177 4.97 16.98 3.47
N VAL A 178 5.26 15.86 2.81
CA VAL A 178 4.29 15.19 1.93
C VAL A 178 3.05 14.70 2.71
N PHE A 179 3.21 14.31 3.98
CA PHE A 179 2.10 13.89 4.83
C PHE A 179 1.20 15.04 5.31
N PHE A 180 1.78 16.20 5.63
CA PHE A 180 1.04 17.35 6.15
C PHE A 180 0.59 18.35 5.09
N TRP A 181 0.99 18.17 3.83
CA TRP A 181 0.51 18.97 2.72
C TRP A 181 -0.98 18.67 2.48
N ARG A 182 -1.84 19.57 2.98
CA ARG A 182 -3.28 19.58 2.72
C ARG A 182 -3.60 20.44 1.51
#